data_AF-A0A4R8EPV0-F1
#
_entry.id   AF-A0A4R8EPV0-F1
#
_cell.length_a   1.000
_cell.length_b   1.000
_cell.length_c   1.000
_cell.angle_alpha   90.00
_cell.angle_beta   90.00
_cell.angle_gamma   90.00
#
_symmetry.space_group_name_H-M   'P 1'
#
loop_
_entity.id
_entity.type
_entity.pdbx_description
1 polymer ?
#
loop_
_entity_poly.entity_id
_entity_poly.type
_entity_poly.pdbx_seq_one_letter_code
_entity_poly.pdbx_strand_id
1 'polypeptide(L)'
;MKLAYTLLLLFVTVTLKVFAQSPEKMSYQAIVRAQDNSLVVNSRVSLRIIVHQGTATGTNVYLETHSVTTNANGLVSLEIGTGTIGTGDFSKIAWDKGPYFIETQVDVKGGSNYNITGVTQLLSVPYALYAKTAGGTSSTPFRSAIVSFTSSRNIAAGDVNNTIECTASSTLTLTADFGSMAIGETINLEAHNGAVLTIQAASGVTINYNAAGSGKFTSTAGNVRFGFLRKTGTNSYIISGQ
;
A
#
# COMPACT_ATOMS: atom_id res chain seq x y z
N MET A 1 -16.08 -12.96 -40.66
CA MET A 1 -15.19 -13.52 -39.62
C MET A 1 -14.21 -12.49 -39.06
N LYS A 2 -13.51 -11.70 -39.88
CA LYS A 2 -12.55 -10.67 -39.39
C LYS A 2 -13.17 -9.63 -38.44
N LEU A 3 -14.39 -9.16 -38.73
CA LEU A 3 -15.11 -8.18 -37.90
C LEU A 3 -15.39 -8.68 -36.46
N ALA A 4 -15.68 -9.98 -36.30
CA ALA A 4 -15.95 -10.58 -34.99
C ALA A 4 -14.69 -10.66 -34.13
N TYR A 5 -13.53 -10.97 -34.73
CA TYR A 5 -12.24 -10.97 -34.02
C TYR A 5 -11.78 -9.55 -33.66
N THR A 6 -12.06 -8.55 -34.50
CA THR A 6 -11.77 -7.14 -34.19
C THR A 6 -12.62 -6.63 -33.03
N LEU A 7 -13.91 -6.98 -32.98
CA LEU A 7 -14.79 -6.65 -31.85
C LEU A 7 -14.38 -7.37 -30.56
N LEU A 8 -13.93 -8.63 -30.66
CA LEU A 8 -13.41 -9.38 -29.51
C LEU A 8 -12.11 -8.77 -28.96
N LEU A 9 -11.18 -8.33 -29.84
CA LEU A 9 -9.94 -7.64 -29.43
C LEU A 9 -10.21 -6.25 -28.80
N LEU A 10 -11.23 -5.54 -29.29
CA LEU A 10 -11.64 -4.26 -28.71
C LEU A 10 -12.26 -4.44 -27.31
N PHE A 11 -12.98 -5.54 -27.08
CA PHE A 11 -13.57 -5.85 -25.77
C PHE A 11 -12.51 -6.27 -24.72
N VAL A 12 -11.40 -6.89 -25.16
CA VAL A 12 -10.29 -7.33 -24.28
C VAL A 12 -9.36 -6.17 -23.88
N THR A 13 -9.36 -5.05 -24.61
CA THR A 13 -8.48 -3.89 -24.33
C THR A 13 -9.13 -2.80 -23.48
N VAL A 14 -10.44 -2.88 -23.22
CA VAL A 14 -11.12 -2.01 -22.25
C VAL A 14 -11.00 -2.61 -20.85
N THR A 15 -9.78 -2.59 -20.30
CA THR A 15 -9.64 -2.70 -18.85
C THR A 15 -10.13 -1.39 -18.25
N LEU A 16 -11.37 -1.38 -17.76
CA LEU A 16 -11.89 -0.28 -16.96
C LEU A 16 -10.94 -0.09 -15.78
N LYS A 17 -10.20 1.01 -15.77
CA LYS A 17 -9.44 1.42 -14.59
C LYS A 17 -10.46 1.82 -13.53
N VAL A 18 -10.86 0.86 -12.70
CA VAL A 18 -11.67 1.14 -11.52
C VAL A 18 -10.73 1.81 -10.52
N PHE A 19 -10.86 3.13 -10.37
CA PHE A 19 -10.19 3.86 -9.31
C PHE A 19 -10.87 3.48 -7.99
N ALA A 20 -10.30 2.53 -7.26
CA ALA A 20 -10.69 2.22 -5.88
C ALA A 20 -10.11 3.27 -4.91
N GLN A 21 -10.15 4.56 -5.28
CA GLN A 21 -9.74 5.62 -4.36
C GLN A 21 -10.84 5.79 -3.32
N SER A 22 -10.46 5.73 -2.04
CA SER A 22 -11.35 6.13 -0.96
C SER A 22 -11.85 7.55 -1.25
N PRO A 23 -13.16 7.82 -1.13
CA PRO A 23 -13.67 9.16 -1.33
C PRO A 23 -12.89 10.19 -0.52
N GLU A 24 -12.45 11.28 -1.15
CA GLU A 24 -11.70 12.37 -0.52
C GLU A 24 -12.66 13.32 0.22
N LYS A 25 -13.47 12.75 1.11
CA LYS A 25 -14.47 13.45 1.91
C LYS A 25 -14.81 12.67 3.18
N MET A 26 -15.32 13.36 4.19
CA MET A 26 -15.74 12.75 5.46
C MET A 26 -17.14 13.20 5.88
N SER A 27 -17.97 12.28 6.38
CA SER A 27 -19.28 12.63 6.92
C SER A 27 -19.14 13.47 8.19
N TYR A 28 -19.97 14.50 8.31
CA TYR A 28 -20.01 15.38 9.47
C TYR A 28 -21.45 15.70 9.86
N GLN A 29 -21.72 15.64 11.16
CA GLN A 29 -23.01 16.00 11.75
C GLN A 29 -22.81 16.87 12.98
N ALA A 30 -23.65 17.89 13.13
CA ALA A 30 -23.63 18.78 14.28
C ALA A 30 -25.04 19.25 14.61
N ILE A 31 -25.30 19.50 15.90
CA ILE A 31 -26.51 20.16 16.38
C ILE A 31 -26.20 21.63 16.57
N VAL A 32 -26.92 22.50 15.88
CA VAL A 32 -26.75 23.96 15.94
C VAL A 32 -27.67 24.52 17.02
N ARG A 33 -27.06 25.21 17.98
CA ARG A 33 -27.76 25.97 19.03
C ARG A 33 -27.41 27.45 18.92
N ALA A 34 -28.38 28.32 19.18
CA ALA A 34 -28.15 29.76 19.29
C ALA A 34 -27.45 30.10 20.62
N GLN A 35 -27.08 31.37 20.80
CA GLN A 35 -26.37 31.84 21.99
C GLN A 35 -27.18 31.69 23.29
N ASP A 36 -28.50 31.70 23.19
CA ASP A 36 -29.44 31.41 24.29
C ASP A 36 -29.65 29.90 24.53
N ASN A 37 -28.86 29.05 23.87
CA ASN A 37 -28.91 27.59 23.90
C ASN A 37 -30.18 26.98 23.27
N SER A 38 -31.03 27.77 22.62
CA SER A 38 -32.17 27.26 21.85
C SER A 38 -31.72 26.54 20.58
N LEU A 39 -32.50 25.55 20.12
CA LEU A 39 -32.22 24.86 18.86
C LEU A 39 -32.53 25.77 17.67
N VAL A 40 -31.58 25.85 16.73
CA VAL A 40 -31.81 26.52 15.44
C VAL A 40 -32.47 25.52 14.51
N VAL A 41 -33.81 25.48 14.47
CA VAL A 41 -34.57 24.46 13.73
C VAL A 41 -35.03 24.95 12.36
N ASN A 42 -35.08 24.06 11.36
CA ASN A 42 -35.63 24.31 10.02
C ASN A 42 -35.12 25.62 9.36
N SER A 43 -33.87 25.99 9.64
CA SER A 43 -33.32 27.29 9.30
C SER A 43 -32.08 27.14 8.42
N ARG A 44 -31.95 28.01 7.42
CA ARG A 44 -30.75 28.07 6.59
C ARG A 44 -29.61 28.69 7.39
N VAL A 45 -28.52 27.96 7.54
CA VAL A 45 -27.32 28.37 8.25
C VAL A 45 -26.10 28.28 7.34
N SER A 46 -25.05 29.00 7.68
CA SER A 46 -23.76 28.95 7.01
C SER A 46 -22.75 28.35 7.97
N LEU A 47 -22.07 27.29 7.53
CA LEU A 47 -20.99 26.65 8.27
C LEU A 47 -19.66 26.94 7.59
N ARG A 48 -18.64 27.19 8.39
CA ARG A 48 -17.25 27.20 7.96
C ARG A 48 -16.51 26.09 8.71
N ILE A 49 -15.87 25.22 7.96
CA ILE A 49 -15.08 24.11 8.49
C ILE A 49 -13.61 24.45 8.26
N ILE A 50 -12.80 24.34 9.31
CA ILE A 50 -11.36 24.61 9.28
C ILE A 50 -10.64 23.40 9.86
N VAL A 51 -9.62 22.91 9.18
CA VAL A 51 -8.74 21.85 9.66
C VAL A 51 -7.45 22.47 10.18
N HIS A 52 -7.20 22.32 11.47
CA HIS A 52 -5.94 22.72 12.11
C HIS A 52 -5.00 21.54 12.28
N GLN A 53 -3.71 21.75 12.02
CA GLN A 53 -2.66 20.78 12.29
C GLN A 53 -1.96 21.07 13.63
N GLY A 54 -1.67 20.01 14.39
CA GLY A 54 -0.84 20.04 15.60
C GLY A 54 -1.62 20.40 16.87
N THR A 55 -2.37 21.50 16.88
CA THR A 55 -3.19 21.92 18.04
C THR A 55 -4.55 22.47 17.60
N ALA A 56 -5.47 22.66 18.55
CA ALA A 56 -6.80 23.21 18.31
C ALA A 56 -6.81 24.61 17.65
N THR A 57 -5.72 25.37 17.79
CA THR A 57 -5.52 26.68 17.16
C THR A 57 -4.26 26.69 16.28
N GLY A 58 -3.84 25.52 15.81
CA GLY A 58 -2.62 25.34 15.03
C GLY A 58 -2.76 25.86 13.60
N THR A 59 -1.82 25.48 12.74
CA THR A 59 -1.83 25.90 11.33
C THR A 59 -3.11 25.46 10.63
N ASN A 60 -3.84 26.41 10.03
CA ASN A 60 -4.94 26.11 9.14
C ASN A 60 -4.40 25.50 7.84
N VAL A 61 -4.68 24.23 7.61
CA VAL A 61 -4.27 23.49 6.40
C VAL A 61 -5.39 23.33 5.38
N TYR A 62 -6.63 23.54 5.78
CA TYR A 62 -7.80 23.44 4.91
C TYR A 62 -8.98 24.22 5.47
N LEU A 63 -9.71 24.91 4.60
CA LEU A 63 -10.91 25.65 4.94
C LEU A 63 -11.95 25.52 3.82
N GLU A 64 -13.19 25.24 4.20
CA GLU A 64 -14.33 25.26 3.29
C GLU A 64 -15.58 25.84 3.96
N THR A 65 -16.54 26.26 3.15
CA THR A 65 -17.86 26.73 3.61
C THR A 65 -19.00 25.91 3.03
N HIS A 66 -20.08 25.83 3.79
CA HIS A 66 -21.32 25.13 3.46
C HIS A 66 -22.53 26.00 3.77
N SER A 67 -23.55 25.91 2.93
CA SER A 67 -24.86 26.52 3.22
C SER A 67 -25.91 25.42 3.28
N VAL A 68 -26.38 25.13 4.49
CA VAL A 68 -27.22 23.97 4.79
C VAL A 68 -28.43 24.38 5.61
N THR A 69 -29.46 23.55 5.61
CA THR A 69 -30.68 23.77 6.40
C THR A 69 -30.69 22.79 7.57
N THR A 70 -30.88 23.29 8.79
CA THR A 70 -31.07 22.44 9.97
C THR A 70 -32.40 21.72 9.91
N ASN A 71 -32.52 20.52 10.50
CA ASN A 71 -33.81 19.84 10.63
C ASN A 71 -34.57 20.27 11.90
N ALA A 72 -35.70 19.61 12.18
CA ALA A 72 -36.53 19.88 13.36
C ALA A 72 -35.81 19.67 14.72
N ASN A 73 -34.66 18.97 14.73
CA ASN A 73 -33.83 18.75 15.91
C ASN A 73 -32.60 19.69 15.94
N GLY A 74 -32.52 20.66 15.04
CA GLY A 74 -31.36 21.53 14.87
C GLY A 74 -30.13 20.84 14.29
N LEU A 75 -30.28 19.63 13.74
CA LEU A 75 -29.17 18.84 13.18
C LEU A 75 -28.85 19.31 11.76
N VAL A 76 -27.57 19.45 11.46
CA VAL A 76 -27.02 19.52 10.10
C VAL A 76 -26.28 18.22 9.77
N SER A 77 -26.32 17.81 8.51
CA SER A 77 -25.54 16.71 7.97
C SER A 77 -24.88 17.16 6.67
N LEU A 78 -23.56 17.03 6.57
CA LEU A 78 -22.77 17.41 5.40
C LEU A 78 -21.58 16.47 5.21
N GLU A 79 -20.90 16.64 4.08
CA GLU A 79 -19.65 15.93 3.78
C GLU A 79 -18.51 16.95 3.70
N ILE A 80 -17.58 16.91 4.65
CA ILE A 80 -16.40 17.77 4.62
C ILE A 80 -15.53 17.34 3.42
N GLY A 81 -15.02 18.29 2.65
CA GLY A 81 -14.29 18.05 1.40
C GLY A 81 -15.13 18.29 0.14
N THR A 82 -16.42 18.64 0.31
CA THR A 82 -17.34 18.95 -0.80
C THR A 82 -17.84 20.40 -0.78
N GLY A 83 -17.39 21.20 0.19
CA GLY A 83 -17.82 22.59 0.36
C GLY A 83 -17.18 23.54 -0.64
N THR A 84 -17.50 24.82 -0.52
CA THR A 84 -16.79 25.88 -1.25
C THR A 84 -15.43 26.10 -0.58
N ILE A 85 -14.36 25.71 -1.27
CA ILE A 85 -12.99 25.81 -0.75
C ILE A 85 -12.59 27.27 -0.59
N GLY A 86 -12.10 27.64 0.59
CA GLY A 86 -11.45 28.93 0.84
C GLY A 86 -9.94 28.83 1.06
N THR A 87 -9.42 27.69 1.50
CA THR A 87 -7.97 27.47 1.66
C THR A 87 -7.64 25.98 1.53
N GLY A 88 -6.50 25.67 0.93
CA GLY A 88 -5.97 24.31 0.85
C GLY A 88 -6.69 23.42 -0.17
N ASP A 89 -6.38 22.14 -0.12
CA ASP A 89 -6.93 21.09 -0.97
C ASP A 89 -7.07 19.84 -0.11
N PHE A 90 -8.30 19.35 0.06
CA PHE A 90 -8.61 18.25 1.01
C PHE A 90 -7.83 16.98 0.67
N SER A 91 -7.63 16.71 -0.63
CA SER A 91 -6.88 15.56 -1.16
C SER A 91 -5.39 15.59 -0.81
N LYS A 92 -4.84 16.79 -0.56
CA LYS A 92 -3.41 17.02 -0.31
C LYS A 92 -3.07 17.16 1.16
N ILE A 93 -4.05 17.05 2.07
CA ILE A 93 -3.78 17.06 3.50
C ILE A 93 -2.95 15.82 3.85
N ALA A 94 -1.77 16.05 4.43
CA ALA A 94 -0.86 14.98 4.83
C ALA A 94 -1.34 14.31 6.13
N TRP A 95 -2.45 13.55 6.06
CA TRP A 95 -3.13 12.96 7.22
C TRP A 95 -2.22 12.10 8.14
N ASP A 96 -1.06 11.65 7.65
CA ASP A 96 -0.02 10.97 8.41
C ASP A 96 0.78 11.88 9.36
N LYS A 97 0.69 13.20 9.18
CA LYS A 97 1.37 14.24 9.98
C LYS A 97 0.49 14.80 11.09
N GLY A 98 -0.52 14.04 11.53
CA GLY A 98 -1.40 14.43 12.62
C GLY A 98 -0.64 14.71 13.94
N PRO A 99 -1.33 15.24 14.96
CA PRO A 99 -2.80 15.30 15.10
C PRO A 99 -3.46 16.44 14.29
N TYR A 100 -4.75 16.28 14.01
CA TYR A 100 -5.60 17.27 13.35
C TYR A 100 -6.84 17.61 14.18
N PHE A 101 -7.35 18.81 14.02
CA PHE A 101 -8.53 19.33 14.70
C PHE A 101 -9.49 19.94 13.68
N ILE A 102 -10.80 19.76 13.88
CA ILE A 102 -11.85 20.44 13.13
C ILE A 102 -12.38 21.59 13.97
N GLU A 103 -12.20 22.81 13.50
CA GLU A 103 -12.95 23.96 13.95
C GLU A 103 -14.18 24.15 13.05
N THR A 104 -15.35 24.22 13.68
CA THR A 104 -16.63 24.53 13.02
C THR A 104 -17.10 25.89 13.51
N GLN A 105 -17.29 26.82 12.57
CA GLN A 105 -17.89 28.12 12.84
C GLN A 105 -19.28 28.19 12.18
N VAL A 106 -20.25 28.83 12.83
CA VAL A 106 -21.65 28.90 12.35
C VAL A 106 -22.18 30.34 12.35
N ASP A 107 -22.81 30.72 11.24
CA ASP A 107 -23.72 31.87 11.15
C ASP A 107 -25.16 31.36 11.00
N VAL A 108 -25.96 31.57 12.05
CA VAL A 108 -27.36 31.11 12.14
C VAL A 108 -28.30 31.85 11.18
N LYS A 109 -27.87 32.99 10.62
CA LYS A 109 -28.61 33.76 9.62
C LYS A 109 -28.19 33.40 8.19
N GLY A 110 -27.26 32.46 8.02
CA GLY A 110 -26.79 32.02 6.71
C GLY A 110 -25.84 32.98 6.01
N GLY A 111 -25.31 33.99 6.72
CA GLY A 111 -24.33 34.94 6.21
C GLY A 111 -22.88 34.51 6.42
N SER A 112 -22.02 35.51 6.64
CA SER A 112 -20.58 35.35 6.91
C SER A 112 -20.17 35.82 8.30
N ASN A 113 -21.13 36.13 9.18
CA ASN A 113 -20.86 36.55 10.55
C ASN A 113 -20.92 35.34 11.49
N TYR A 114 -19.81 34.60 11.53
CA TYR A 114 -19.71 33.37 12.31
C TYR A 114 -19.51 33.69 13.79
N ASN A 115 -20.53 33.45 14.60
CA ASN A 115 -20.57 33.82 16.02
C ASN A 115 -20.57 32.63 16.98
N ILE A 116 -20.73 31.41 16.45
CA ILE A 116 -20.69 30.16 17.21
C ILE A 116 -19.49 29.37 16.70
N THR A 117 -18.61 28.95 17.61
CA THR A 117 -17.40 28.18 17.27
C THR A 117 -17.29 26.96 18.17
N GLY A 118 -16.92 25.81 17.59
CA GLY A 118 -16.53 24.62 18.33
C GLY A 118 -15.32 23.95 17.69
N VAL A 119 -14.41 23.43 18.50
CA VAL A 119 -13.20 22.73 18.04
C VAL A 119 -13.17 21.31 18.60
N THR A 120 -12.95 20.33 17.74
CA THR A 120 -12.82 18.92 18.13
C THR A 120 -11.59 18.28 17.49
N GLN A 121 -10.91 17.40 18.21
CA GLN A 121 -9.80 16.64 17.62
C GLN A 121 -10.33 15.54 16.70
N LEU A 122 -9.70 15.35 15.54
CA LEU A 122 -9.92 14.18 14.70
C LEU A 122 -9.21 12.97 15.31
N LEU A 123 -10.00 12.01 15.77
CA LEU A 123 -9.53 10.73 16.28
C LEU A 123 -9.78 9.63 15.24
N SER A 124 -8.95 8.59 15.27
CA SER A 124 -9.15 7.42 14.41
C SER A 124 -10.44 6.66 14.80
N VAL A 125 -11.20 6.26 13.80
CA VAL A 125 -12.34 5.33 13.96
C VAL A 125 -11.86 3.87 13.94
N PRO A 126 -12.60 2.89 14.48
CA PRO A 126 -12.15 1.48 14.57
C PRO A 126 -11.68 0.88 13.23
N TYR A 127 -12.35 1.19 12.12
CA TYR A 127 -11.94 0.75 10.79
C TYR A 127 -10.61 1.38 10.33
N ALA A 128 -10.38 2.65 10.65
CA ALA A 128 -9.12 3.34 10.36
C ALA A 128 -7.96 2.78 11.20
N LEU A 129 -8.22 2.32 12.43
CA LEU A 129 -7.22 1.64 13.26
C LEU A 129 -6.80 0.29 12.66
N TYR A 130 -7.73 -0.45 12.05
CA TYR A 130 -7.41 -1.68 11.31
C TYR A 130 -6.60 -1.40 10.03
N ALA A 131 -6.84 -0.27 9.37
CA ALA A 131 -6.06 0.16 8.21
C ALA A 131 -4.59 0.49 8.55
N LYS A 132 -4.28 0.92 9.78
CA LYS A 132 -2.89 1.14 10.25
C LYS A 132 -2.04 -0.12 10.16
N THR A 133 -2.62 -1.29 10.42
CA THR A 133 -1.96 -2.59 10.26
C THR A 133 -1.80 -3.02 8.79
N ALA A 134 -2.68 -2.55 7.90
CA ALA A 134 -2.60 -2.84 6.46
C ALA A 134 -1.63 -1.89 5.72
N GLY A 135 -1.44 -0.65 6.20
CA GLY A 135 -0.46 0.30 5.66
C GLY A 135 0.98 0.07 6.14
N GLY A 136 1.19 -0.88 7.06
CA GLY A 136 2.50 -1.23 7.61
C GLY A 136 3.29 -2.26 6.82
N THR A 137 2.75 -2.82 5.73
CA THR A 137 3.56 -3.58 4.79
C THR A 137 4.21 -2.59 3.84
N SER A 138 5.53 -2.47 3.95
CA SER A 138 6.41 -1.79 2.98
C SER A 138 6.01 -2.18 1.55
N SER A 139 5.14 -1.38 0.94
CA SER A 139 4.54 -1.64 -0.37
C SER A 139 5.41 -1.08 -1.50
N THR A 140 6.72 -1.07 -1.31
CA THR A 140 7.56 -1.32 -2.47
C THR A 140 7.33 -2.79 -2.83
N PRO A 141 6.60 -3.14 -3.90
CA PRO A 141 6.60 -4.52 -4.36
C PRO A 141 8.08 -4.94 -4.46
N PHE A 142 8.45 -6.05 -3.82
CA PHE A 142 9.81 -6.57 -3.96
C PHE A 142 10.10 -6.70 -5.45
N ARG A 143 10.95 -5.83 -5.97
CA ARG A 143 11.46 -5.96 -7.33
C ARG A 143 12.66 -6.88 -7.22
N SER A 144 12.55 -8.05 -7.83
CA SER A 144 13.67 -8.97 -7.91
C SER A 144 14.87 -8.28 -8.57
N ALA A 145 16.03 -8.35 -7.92
CA ALA A 145 17.31 -7.97 -8.49
C ALA A 145 17.97 -9.16 -9.18
N ILE A 146 18.96 -8.86 -10.04
CA ILE A 146 19.89 -9.86 -10.57
C ILE A 146 21.13 -9.85 -9.66
N VAL A 147 21.45 -11.00 -9.09
CA VAL A 147 22.62 -11.22 -8.23
C VAL A 147 23.62 -12.09 -8.99
N SER A 148 24.51 -11.45 -9.72
CA SER A 148 25.53 -12.12 -10.53
C SER A 148 26.67 -12.66 -9.68
N PHE A 149 27.20 -13.82 -10.03
CA PHE A 149 28.39 -14.37 -9.40
C PHE A 149 29.24 -15.23 -10.35
N THR A 150 30.54 -15.27 -10.11
CA THR A 150 31.56 -15.92 -10.95
C THR A 150 32.44 -16.92 -10.22
N SER A 151 32.26 -17.06 -8.90
CA SER A 151 33.02 -17.99 -8.06
C SER A 151 32.13 -18.65 -7.02
N SER A 152 32.42 -19.90 -6.69
CA SER A 152 31.58 -20.67 -5.76
C SER A 152 31.44 -19.97 -4.40
N ARG A 153 30.21 -19.95 -3.88
CA ARG A 153 29.86 -19.27 -2.62
C ARG A 153 28.70 -19.95 -1.92
N ASN A 154 28.49 -19.58 -0.65
CA ASN A 154 27.29 -19.96 0.08
C ASN A 154 26.11 -19.06 -0.33
N ILE A 155 24.89 -19.58 -0.08
CA ILE A 155 23.67 -18.78 -0.12
C ILE A 155 23.73 -17.62 0.88
N ALA A 156 23.22 -16.46 0.48
CA ALA A 156 23.22 -15.23 1.27
C ALA A 156 21.81 -14.62 1.33
N ALA A 157 21.54 -13.80 2.36
CA ALA A 157 20.23 -13.17 2.53
C ALA A 157 19.79 -12.35 1.31
N GLY A 158 20.73 -11.74 0.60
CA GLY A 158 20.48 -10.99 -0.63
C GLY A 158 20.05 -11.83 -1.83
N ASP A 159 20.12 -13.16 -1.75
CA ASP A 159 19.65 -14.06 -2.82
C ASP A 159 18.13 -14.28 -2.79
N VAL A 160 17.53 -14.16 -1.61
CA VAL A 160 16.13 -14.53 -1.35
C VAL A 160 15.19 -13.61 -2.13
N ASN A 161 14.21 -14.19 -2.82
CA ASN A 161 13.26 -13.49 -3.70
C ASN A 161 13.91 -12.77 -4.90
N ASN A 162 15.17 -13.08 -5.22
CA ASN A 162 15.91 -12.53 -6.36
C ASN A 162 16.25 -13.60 -7.41
N THR A 163 16.84 -13.15 -8.52
CA THR A 163 17.43 -14.01 -9.54
C THR A 163 18.92 -14.11 -9.31
N ILE A 164 19.44 -15.33 -9.15
CA ILE A 164 20.88 -15.58 -9.13
C ILE A 164 21.34 -15.88 -10.55
N GLU A 165 22.37 -15.14 -10.99
CA GLU A 165 22.97 -15.27 -12.32
C GLU A 165 24.40 -15.82 -12.20
N CYS A 166 24.62 -17.03 -12.72
CA CYS A 166 25.93 -17.67 -12.79
C CYS A 166 26.54 -17.43 -14.19
N THR A 167 27.59 -16.61 -14.26
CA THR A 167 28.27 -16.26 -15.52
C THR A 167 29.60 -16.98 -15.73
N ALA A 168 30.08 -17.71 -14.71
CA ALA A 168 31.21 -18.63 -14.80
C ALA A 168 30.93 -19.86 -13.96
N SER A 169 31.22 -21.06 -14.49
CA SER A 169 30.85 -22.34 -13.87
C SER A 169 31.25 -22.40 -12.39
N SER A 170 30.24 -22.42 -11.53
CA SER A 170 30.38 -22.22 -10.07
C SER A 170 29.30 -22.95 -9.30
N THR A 171 29.55 -23.12 -7.99
CA THR A 171 28.62 -23.77 -7.05
C THR A 171 28.01 -22.75 -6.08
N LEU A 172 26.69 -22.79 -5.94
CA LEU A 172 25.97 -22.17 -4.82
C LEU A 172 25.67 -23.24 -3.77
N THR A 173 26.24 -23.09 -2.57
CA THR A 173 26.04 -24.04 -1.48
C THR A 173 24.90 -23.58 -0.56
N LEU A 174 23.88 -24.43 -0.41
CA LEU A 174 22.80 -24.25 0.56
C LEU A 174 23.30 -24.71 1.94
N THR A 175 23.50 -23.76 2.86
CA THR A 175 24.00 -24.03 4.20
C THR A 175 22.90 -24.52 5.13
N ALA A 176 23.29 -25.27 6.17
CA ALA A 176 22.38 -25.58 7.26
C ALA A 176 21.96 -24.29 7.99
N ASP A 177 20.76 -24.33 8.55
CA ASP A 177 20.15 -23.32 9.40
C ASP A 177 20.10 -21.92 8.76
N PHE A 178 19.96 -21.87 7.43
CA PHE A 178 19.76 -20.63 6.69
C PHE A 178 18.37 -20.04 6.96
N GLY A 179 18.28 -19.26 8.03
CA GLY A 179 17.05 -18.65 8.54
C GLY A 179 16.60 -17.39 7.81
N SER A 180 17.45 -16.82 6.94
CA SER A 180 17.09 -15.64 6.13
C SER A 180 16.06 -15.95 5.03
N MET A 181 15.87 -17.23 4.69
CA MET A 181 14.84 -17.68 3.75
C MET A 181 13.74 -18.41 4.52
N ALA A 182 12.54 -17.87 4.48
CA ALA A 182 11.33 -18.46 5.04
C ALA A 182 10.80 -19.61 4.18
N ILE A 183 10.01 -20.51 4.79
CA ILE A 183 9.36 -21.60 4.07
C ILE A 183 8.37 -21.00 3.05
N GLY A 184 8.48 -21.43 1.79
CA GLY A 184 7.68 -20.91 0.68
C GLY A 184 8.38 -19.86 -0.17
N GLU A 185 9.43 -19.20 0.33
CA GLU A 185 10.24 -18.27 -0.46
C GLU A 185 11.03 -18.98 -1.55
N THR A 186 11.43 -18.19 -2.55
CA THR A 186 11.94 -18.70 -3.82
C THR A 186 13.17 -17.94 -4.28
N ILE A 187 13.94 -18.57 -5.16
CA ILE A 187 15.08 -17.99 -5.86
C ILE A 187 15.01 -18.47 -7.32
N ASN A 188 15.08 -17.53 -8.27
CA ASN A 188 15.25 -17.88 -9.67
C ASN A 188 16.73 -18.16 -9.94
N LEU A 189 17.00 -19.21 -10.72
CA LEU A 189 18.35 -19.66 -11.01
C LEU A 189 18.64 -19.52 -12.49
N GLU A 190 19.79 -18.95 -12.83
CA GLU A 190 20.21 -18.80 -14.23
C GLU A 190 21.69 -19.19 -14.40
N ALA A 191 21.96 -20.06 -15.37
CA ALA A 191 23.32 -20.29 -15.86
C ALA A 191 23.45 -19.67 -17.25
N HIS A 192 24.45 -18.82 -17.45
CA HIS A 192 24.59 -17.99 -18.65
C HIS A 192 25.74 -18.43 -19.55
N ASN A 193 25.52 -18.32 -20.85
CA ASN A 193 26.56 -18.32 -21.87
C ASN A 193 27.60 -19.47 -21.74
N GLY A 194 27.13 -20.70 -21.57
CA GLY A 194 28.00 -21.87 -21.42
C GLY A 194 28.45 -22.18 -19.99
N ALA A 195 28.07 -21.37 -19.00
CA ALA A 195 28.34 -21.66 -17.59
C ALA A 195 27.51 -22.85 -17.08
N VAL A 196 28.04 -23.50 -16.04
CA VAL A 196 27.34 -24.52 -15.25
C VAL A 196 27.11 -23.98 -13.85
N LEU A 197 25.85 -23.74 -13.49
CA LEU A 197 25.46 -23.47 -12.10
C LEU A 197 25.19 -24.79 -11.40
N THR A 198 25.95 -25.07 -10.33
CA THR A 198 25.67 -26.20 -9.44
C THR A 198 25.03 -25.68 -8.16
N ILE A 199 23.86 -26.21 -7.78
CA ILE A 199 23.28 -26.02 -6.46
C ILE A 199 23.64 -27.23 -5.62
N GLN A 200 24.30 -27.02 -4.49
CA GLN A 200 24.81 -28.10 -3.64
C GLN A 200 24.28 -27.95 -2.22
N ALA A 201 23.67 -28.99 -1.68
CA ALA A 201 23.32 -29.03 -0.27
C ALA A 201 24.57 -29.29 0.59
N ALA A 202 24.73 -28.52 1.67
CA ALA A 202 25.70 -28.83 2.73
C ALA A 202 25.24 -30.07 3.54
N SER A 203 26.09 -30.52 4.46
CA SER A 203 25.71 -31.56 5.42
C SER A 203 24.48 -31.13 6.22
N GLY A 204 23.54 -32.05 6.44
CA GLY A 204 22.27 -31.77 7.13
C GLY A 204 21.23 -31.02 6.29
N VAL A 205 21.52 -30.72 5.02
CA VAL A 205 20.57 -30.09 4.09
C VAL A 205 20.11 -31.08 3.04
N THR A 206 18.84 -31.01 2.66
CA THR A 206 18.24 -31.83 1.60
C THR A 206 17.84 -31.00 0.39
N ILE A 207 18.06 -31.56 -0.79
CA ILE A 207 17.55 -31.05 -2.06
C ILE A 207 16.77 -32.19 -2.74
N ASN A 208 15.52 -31.93 -3.13
CA ASN A 208 14.66 -32.94 -3.78
C ASN A 208 14.59 -34.25 -2.98
N TYR A 209 14.42 -34.14 -1.66
CA TYR A 209 14.36 -35.24 -0.70
C TYR A 209 15.66 -36.05 -0.53
N ASN A 210 16.77 -35.63 -1.14
CA ASN A 210 18.07 -36.29 -1.02
C ASN A 210 18.99 -35.52 -0.06
N ALA A 211 19.52 -36.22 0.95
CA ALA A 211 20.56 -35.67 1.82
C ALA A 211 21.83 -35.35 1.01
N ALA A 212 22.44 -34.18 1.26
CA ALA A 212 23.56 -33.68 0.46
C ALA A 212 23.28 -33.65 -1.06
N GLY A 213 22.00 -33.51 -1.44
CA GLY A 213 21.56 -33.48 -2.82
C GLY A 213 22.20 -32.33 -3.61
N SER A 214 22.20 -32.46 -4.93
CA SER A 214 22.69 -31.43 -5.83
C SER A 214 21.84 -31.35 -7.10
N GLY A 215 21.88 -30.21 -7.78
CA GLY A 215 21.36 -30.06 -9.13
C GLY A 215 22.25 -29.16 -9.96
N LYS A 216 22.28 -29.43 -11.27
CA LYS A 216 23.13 -28.71 -12.21
C LYS A 216 22.28 -28.08 -13.30
N PHE A 217 22.56 -26.82 -13.60
CA PHE A 217 21.97 -26.05 -14.68
C PHE A 217 23.09 -25.77 -15.66
N THR A 218 23.14 -26.56 -16.74
CA THR A 218 24.17 -26.45 -17.76
C THR A 218 23.64 -25.60 -18.91
N SER A 219 24.26 -24.45 -19.15
CA SER A 219 23.98 -23.63 -20.32
C SER A 219 24.92 -23.98 -21.48
N THR A 220 24.53 -23.59 -22.69
CA THR A 220 25.39 -23.57 -23.87
C THR A 220 25.75 -22.14 -24.23
N ALA A 221 26.86 -21.94 -24.95
CA ALA A 221 27.26 -20.60 -25.40
C ALA A 221 26.12 -19.92 -26.19
N GLY A 222 25.84 -18.66 -25.87
CA GLY A 222 24.73 -17.91 -26.44
C GLY A 222 23.34 -18.17 -25.83
N ASN A 223 23.22 -19.07 -24.85
CA ASN A 223 21.94 -19.41 -24.20
C ASN A 223 21.96 -19.16 -22.68
N VAL A 224 20.77 -19.23 -22.08
CA VAL A 224 20.57 -19.22 -20.62
C VAL A 224 19.76 -20.45 -20.21
N ARG A 225 20.24 -21.17 -19.19
CA ARG A 225 19.49 -22.26 -18.56
C ARG A 225 18.82 -21.73 -17.29
N PHE A 226 17.49 -21.76 -17.28
CA PHE A 226 16.66 -21.31 -16.16
C PHE A 226 16.32 -22.45 -15.21
N GLY A 227 16.15 -22.09 -13.95
CA GLY A 227 15.78 -22.98 -12.87
C GLY A 227 15.09 -22.26 -11.74
N PHE A 228 14.64 -23.03 -10.77
CA PHE A 228 13.94 -22.52 -9.61
C PHE A 228 14.34 -23.28 -8.36
N LEU A 229 14.51 -22.56 -7.26
CA LEU A 229 14.76 -23.10 -5.92
C LEU A 229 13.67 -22.59 -4.98
N ARG A 230 13.08 -23.49 -4.19
CA ARG A 230 12.10 -23.16 -3.15
C ARG A 230 12.46 -23.83 -1.84
N LYS A 231 12.36 -23.08 -0.74
CA LYS A 231 12.48 -23.66 0.61
C LYS A 231 11.16 -24.33 1.00
N THR A 232 11.22 -25.60 1.40
CA THR A 232 10.03 -26.40 1.76
C THR A 232 9.96 -26.75 3.24
N GLY A 233 11.06 -26.64 3.96
CA GLY A 233 11.14 -26.88 5.39
C GLY A 233 12.47 -26.40 5.97
N THR A 234 12.70 -26.66 7.25
CA THR A 234 14.03 -26.48 7.85
C THR A 234 15.04 -27.33 7.10
N ASN A 235 16.10 -26.69 6.59
CA ASN A 235 17.17 -27.34 5.82
C ASN A 235 16.68 -28.21 4.65
N SER A 236 15.51 -27.89 4.09
CA SER A 236 14.87 -28.68 3.04
C SER A 236 14.45 -27.81 1.87
N TYR A 237 14.89 -28.20 0.68
CA TYR A 237 14.71 -27.42 -0.54
C TYR A 237 14.25 -28.31 -1.70
N ILE A 238 13.50 -27.71 -2.61
CA ILE A 238 13.16 -28.31 -3.91
C ILE A 238 13.78 -27.44 -4.99
N ILE A 239 14.42 -28.09 -5.96
CA ILE A 239 14.89 -27.45 -7.18
C ILE A 239 14.25 -28.09 -8.41
N SER A 240 13.95 -27.28 -9.41
CA SER A 240 13.43 -27.71 -10.71
C SER A 240 14.11 -26.97 -11.85
N GLY A 241 14.01 -27.51 -13.07
CA GLY A 241 14.65 -26.94 -14.26
C GLY A 241 16.11 -27.32 -14.45
N GLN A 242 16.63 -28.25 -13.64
CA GLN A 242 17.94 -28.88 -13.81
C GLN A 242 18.00 -29.61 -15.15
#